data_AF-A0A2Z5ABF2-F1
#
_entry.id   AF-A0A2Z5ABF2-F1
#
_cell.length_a   1.000
_cell.length_b   1.000
_cell.length_c   1.000
_cell.angle_alpha   90.00
_cell.angle_beta   90.00
_cell.angle_gamma   90.00
#
_symmetry.space_group_name_H-M   'P 1'
#
loop_
_entity.id
_entity.type
_entity.pdbx_description
1 polymer ?
#
loop_
_entity_poly.entity_id
_entity_poly.type
_entity_poly.pdbx_seq_one_letter_code
_entity_poly.pdbx_strand_id
1 'polypeptide(L)'
;MDVLTFISELVKAFAWPVVVVIVLVFLRPELKAMAPFLKKLKAGPVEAEFERDVNQLKEMIDEPAKPVPPLSPEVTASKEFLFQLAALHPRSAIQESWVRVEAAGRAALARRSADPSKSYITAARLAQELSGVGALSETQITLYHELRRLRNDAAHLVGAEPTQDSVNSYIELAAGLQSHLETFQK
;
A
#
# COMPACT_ATOMS: atom_id res chain seq x y z
N MET A 1 -15.45 6.57 69.76
CA MET A 1 -14.27 6.74 68.90
C MET A 1 -13.61 8.03 69.31
N ASP A 2 -12.28 8.05 69.42
CA ASP A 2 -11.56 9.28 69.70
C ASP A 2 -11.58 10.17 68.45
N VAL A 3 -11.70 11.49 68.62
CA VAL A 3 -11.79 12.44 67.49
C VAL A 3 -10.56 12.31 66.58
N LEU A 4 -9.40 12.02 67.18
CA LEU A 4 -8.15 11.75 66.48
C LEU A 4 -8.21 10.48 65.62
N THR A 5 -8.93 9.45 66.06
CA THR A 5 -9.09 8.20 65.31
C THR A 5 -9.97 8.40 64.08
N PHE A 6 -11.02 9.21 64.19
CA PHE A 6 -11.90 9.54 63.06
C PHE A 6 -11.16 10.32 61.97
N ILE A 7 -10.36 11.32 62.35
CA ILE A 7 -9.54 12.10 61.41
C ILE A 7 -8.51 11.21 60.70
N SER A 8 -7.87 10.28 61.43
CA SER A 8 -6.90 9.33 60.86
C SER A 8 -7.52 8.41 59.79
N GLU A 9 -8.69 7.84 60.07
CA GLU A 9 -9.38 6.96 59.11
C GLU A 9 -9.88 7.72 57.88
N LEU A 10 -10.33 8.97 58.06
CA LEU A 10 -10.72 9.84 56.95
C LEU A 10 -9.53 10.16 56.04
N VAL A 11 -8.37 10.51 56.61
CA VAL A 11 -7.15 10.78 55.84
C VAL A 11 -6.69 9.53 55.08
N LYS A 12 -6.74 8.33 55.67
CA LYS A 12 -6.39 7.09 54.96
C LYS A 12 -7.30 6.81 53.76
N ALA A 13 -8.61 7.05 53.90
CA ALA A 13 -9.57 6.85 52.83
C ALA A 13 -9.38 7.86 51.68
N PHE A 14 -9.01 9.10 51.99
CA PHE A 14 -8.83 10.18 51.01
C PHE A 14 -7.39 10.38 50.54
N ALA A 15 -6.40 9.70 51.11
CA ALA A 15 -5.01 9.81 50.66
C ALA A 15 -4.86 9.31 49.21
N TRP A 16 -5.40 8.14 48.89
CA TRP A 16 -5.23 7.54 47.56
C TRP A 16 -5.99 8.29 46.43
N PRO A 17 -7.25 8.74 46.59
CA PRO A 17 -7.94 9.48 45.53
C PRO A 17 -7.29 10.83 45.28
N VAL A 18 -6.86 11.52 46.34
CA VAL A 18 -6.18 12.82 46.23
C VAL A 18 -4.86 12.67 45.48
N VAL A 19 -4.07 11.64 45.79
CA VAL A 19 -2.83 11.35 45.05
C VAL A 19 -3.10 11.07 43.57
N VAL A 20 -4.11 10.25 43.24
CA VAL A 20 -4.48 9.96 41.84
C VAL A 20 -4.89 11.24 41.09
N VAL A 21 -5.70 12.10 41.73
CA VAL A 21 -6.14 13.36 41.12
C VAL A 21 -4.95 14.31 40.92
N ILE A 22 -4.06 14.44 41.90
CA ILE A 22 -2.84 15.26 41.77
C ILE A 22 -1.99 14.75 40.62
N VAL A 23 -1.71 13.44 40.56
CA VAL A 23 -0.93 12.84 39.46
C VAL A 23 -1.57 13.11 38.10
N LEU A 24 -2.89 12.94 37.97
CA LEU A 24 -3.62 13.20 36.72
C LEU A 24 -3.59 14.67 36.30
N VAL A 25 -3.65 15.60 37.25
CA VAL A 25 -3.59 17.05 36.98
C VAL A 25 -2.18 17.45 36.55
N PHE A 26 -1.14 16.91 37.18
CA PHE A 26 0.25 17.18 36.81
C PHE A 26 0.66 16.54 35.48
N LEU A 27 0.21 15.31 35.19
CA LEU A 27 0.50 14.64 33.91
C LEU A 27 -0.35 15.15 32.75
N ARG A 28 -1.51 15.78 33.00
CA ARG A 28 -2.41 16.28 31.95
C ARG A 28 -1.73 17.16 30.88
N PRO A 29 -0.91 18.17 31.24
CA PRO A 29 -0.19 18.97 30.25
C PRO A 29 0.85 18.16 29.47
N GLU A 30 1.56 17.24 30.11
CA GLU A 30 2.57 16.39 29.47
C GLU A 30 1.94 15.40 28.47
N LEU A 31 0.83 14.77 28.85
CA LEU A 31 0.06 13.88 27.98
C LEU A 31 -0.51 14.62 26.77
N LYS A 32 -0.97 15.88 26.95
CA LYS A 32 -1.42 16.73 25.83
C LYS A 32 -0.27 17.15 24.93
N ALA A 33 0.91 17.42 25.48
CA ALA A 33 2.11 17.75 24.73
C ALA A 33 2.63 16.57 23.89
N MET A 34 2.41 15.33 24.36
CA MET A 34 2.76 14.10 23.63
C MET A 34 1.72 13.68 22.57
N ALA A 35 0.48 14.14 22.65
CA ALA A 35 -0.57 13.85 21.67
C ALA A 35 -0.19 14.14 20.20
N PRO A 36 0.47 15.27 19.84
CA PRO A 36 0.93 15.49 18.47
C PRO A 36 2.07 14.55 18.04
N PHE A 37 2.93 14.08 18.95
CA PHE A 37 3.96 13.09 18.63
C PHE A 37 3.36 11.71 18.34
N LEU A 38 2.32 11.31 19.07
CA LEU A 38 1.55 10.09 18.78
C LEU A 38 0.83 10.16 17.42
N LYS A 39 0.44 11.34 16.97
CA LYS A 39 -0.11 11.55 15.61
C LYS A 39 0.96 11.45 14.52
N LYS A 40 2.15 12.05 14.73
CA LYS A 40 3.28 11.96 13.80
C LYS A 40 3.89 10.55 13.70
N LEU A 41 3.83 9.77 14.77
CA LEU A 41 4.20 8.34 14.74
C LEU A 41 3.19 7.47 13.97
N LYS A 42 1.92 7.91 13.88
CA LYS A 42 0.86 7.22 13.12
C LYS A 42 0.80 7.60 11.64
N ALA A 43 1.13 8.83 11.27
CA ALA A 43 1.35 9.28 9.88
C ALA A 43 2.78 8.92 9.42
N GLY A 44 3.15 7.66 9.61
CA GLY A 44 4.53 7.22 9.85
C GLY A 44 5.49 7.20 8.66
N PRO A 45 6.75 6.75 8.89
CA PRO A 45 7.78 6.55 7.86
C PRO A 45 7.33 5.63 6.71
N VAL A 46 6.34 4.78 6.95
CA VAL A 46 5.81 3.81 5.97
C VAL A 46 5.00 4.47 4.84
N GLU A 47 4.32 5.60 5.07
CA GLU A 47 3.67 6.37 3.99
C GLU A 47 4.73 6.97 3.05
N ALA A 48 5.75 7.59 3.64
CA ALA A 48 6.89 8.14 2.91
C ALA A 48 7.70 7.07 2.18
N GLU A 49 7.78 5.85 2.73
CA GLU A 49 8.41 4.70 2.06
C GLU A 49 7.64 4.30 0.81
N PHE A 50 6.31 4.17 0.87
CA PHE A 50 5.50 3.83 -0.31
C PHE A 50 5.70 4.87 -1.44
N GLU A 51 5.61 6.16 -1.11
CA GLU A 51 5.82 7.24 -2.08
C GLU A 51 7.20 7.22 -2.71
N ARG A 52 8.22 7.10 -1.87
CA ARG A 52 9.61 7.04 -2.31
C ARG A 52 9.82 5.84 -3.24
N ASP A 53 9.31 4.69 -2.87
CA ASP A 53 9.50 3.46 -3.62
C ASP A 53 8.74 3.47 -4.95
N VAL A 54 7.54 4.07 -5.02
CA VAL A 54 6.82 4.30 -6.29
C VAL A 54 7.58 5.28 -7.18
N ASN A 55 8.13 6.36 -6.62
CA ASN A 55 8.90 7.34 -7.39
C ASN A 55 10.20 6.73 -7.94
N GLN A 56 10.91 5.94 -7.12
CA GLN A 56 12.08 5.19 -7.58
C GLN A 56 11.73 4.22 -8.72
N LEU A 57 10.59 3.54 -8.61
CA LEU A 57 10.13 2.63 -9.64
C LEU A 57 9.79 3.35 -10.96
N LYS A 58 9.21 4.55 -10.89
CA LYS A 58 9.02 5.41 -12.07
C LYS A 58 10.36 5.77 -12.72
N GLU A 59 11.33 6.25 -11.93
CA GLU A 59 12.65 6.64 -12.42
C GLU A 59 13.41 5.47 -13.08
N MET A 60 13.26 4.24 -12.57
CA MET A 60 13.86 3.04 -13.17
C MET A 60 13.30 2.71 -14.56
N ILE A 61 12.09 3.16 -14.87
CA ILE A 61 11.37 2.82 -16.11
C ILE A 61 11.42 3.97 -17.13
N ASP A 62 11.62 5.20 -16.66
CA ASP A 62 11.75 6.42 -17.47
C ASP A 62 13.11 6.58 -18.20
N GLU A 63 13.89 5.49 -18.37
CA GLU A 63 14.93 5.50 -19.42
C GLU A 63 14.26 5.83 -20.78
N PRO A 64 14.87 6.67 -21.64
CA PRO A 64 14.21 7.30 -22.78
C PRO A 64 13.64 6.26 -23.75
N ALA A 65 12.38 5.91 -23.51
CA ALA A 65 11.72 4.80 -24.14
C ALA A 65 11.17 5.23 -25.50
N LYS A 66 11.39 4.36 -26.49
CA LYS A 66 10.64 4.32 -27.74
C LYS A 66 9.14 4.54 -27.48
N PRO A 67 8.41 5.17 -28.41
CA PRO A 67 7.01 5.53 -28.23
C PRO A 67 6.22 4.34 -27.67
N VAL A 68 5.76 4.51 -26.43
CA VAL A 68 4.84 3.56 -25.78
C VAL A 68 3.64 3.44 -26.72
N PRO A 69 3.31 2.24 -27.22
CA PRO A 69 2.11 2.07 -28.03
C PRO A 69 0.91 2.65 -27.28
N PRO A 70 0.01 3.38 -27.96
CA PRO A 70 -1.17 3.92 -27.30
C PRO A 70 -1.94 2.80 -26.61
N LEU A 71 -2.32 3.04 -25.36
CA LEU A 71 -3.12 2.10 -24.56
C LEU A 71 -4.39 1.73 -25.34
N SER A 72 -4.83 0.48 -25.21
CA SER A 72 -6.10 0.07 -25.80
C SER A 72 -7.25 0.91 -25.19
N PRO A 73 -8.37 1.11 -25.92
CA PRO A 73 -9.53 1.83 -25.37
C PRO A 73 -10.05 1.20 -24.07
N GLU A 74 -9.97 -0.13 -23.97
CA GLU A 74 -10.37 -0.89 -22.77
C GLU A 74 -9.43 -0.60 -21.59
N VAL A 75 -8.11 -0.62 -21.79
CA VAL A 75 -7.14 -0.26 -20.74
C VAL A 75 -7.28 1.20 -20.34
N THR A 76 -7.61 2.08 -21.28
CA THR A 76 -7.82 3.52 -21.01
C THR A 76 -9.05 3.75 -20.12
N ALA A 77 -10.20 3.15 -20.46
CA ALA A 77 -11.41 3.26 -19.65
C ALA A 77 -11.24 2.61 -18.27
N SER A 78 -10.52 1.49 -18.23
CA SER A 78 -10.11 0.79 -17.01
C SER A 78 -9.24 1.66 -16.12
N LYS A 79 -8.26 2.39 -16.69
CA LYS A 79 -7.39 3.34 -15.98
C LYS A 79 -8.16 4.53 -15.41
N GLU A 80 -9.08 5.11 -16.17
CA GLU A 80 -9.93 6.22 -15.71
C GLU A 80 -10.79 5.81 -14.50
N PHE A 81 -11.39 4.62 -14.54
CA PHE A 81 -12.10 4.06 -13.39
C PHE A 81 -11.20 3.93 -12.15
N LEU A 82 -9.94 3.50 -12.32
CA LEU A 82 -8.99 3.36 -11.20
C LEU A 82 -8.64 4.70 -10.57
N PHE A 83 -8.53 5.77 -11.36
CA PHE A 83 -8.31 7.11 -10.80
C PHE A 83 -9.50 7.61 -9.99
N GLN A 84 -10.71 7.36 -10.46
CA GLN A 84 -11.93 7.68 -9.70
C GLN A 84 -12.01 6.86 -8.40
N LEU A 85 -11.64 5.58 -8.47
CA LEU A 85 -11.56 4.71 -7.29
C LEU A 85 -10.47 5.19 -6.33
N ALA A 86 -9.32 5.64 -6.83
CA ALA A 86 -8.21 6.13 -6.00
C ALA A 86 -8.60 7.34 -5.16
N ALA A 87 -9.42 8.24 -5.72
CA ALA A 87 -9.90 9.42 -5.01
C ALA A 87 -10.78 9.11 -3.79
N LEU A 88 -11.42 7.93 -3.77
CA LEU A 88 -12.32 7.51 -2.70
C LEU A 88 -11.70 6.43 -1.80
N HIS A 89 -10.97 5.50 -2.42
CA HIS A 89 -10.40 4.31 -1.79
C HIS A 89 -9.01 3.98 -2.38
N PRO A 90 -7.96 4.71 -1.98
CA PRO A 90 -6.60 4.56 -2.52
C PRO A 90 -6.07 3.12 -2.51
N ARG A 91 -6.24 2.43 -1.38
CA ARG A 91 -5.80 1.04 -1.20
C ARG A 91 -6.55 0.06 -2.10
N SER A 92 -7.85 0.29 -2.31
CA SER A 92 -8.65 -0.50 -3.24
C SER A 92 -8.23 -0.28 -4.68
N ALA A 93 -7.87 0.95 -5.06
CA ALA A 93 -7.35 1.24 -6.39
C ALA A 93 -6.02 0.51 -6.66
N ILE A 94 -5.07 0.55 -5.71
CA ILE A 94 -3.81 -0.21 -5.80
C ILE A 94 -4.08 -1.71 -5.96
N GLN A 95 -4.98 -2.26 -5.14
CA GLN A 95 -5.37 -3.66 -5.20
C GLN A 95 -5.95 -4.03 -6.57
N GLU A 96 -6.88 -3.23 -7.07
CA GLU A 96 -7.58 -3.47 -8.32
C GLU A 96 -6.63 -3.34 -9.53
N SER A 97 -5.72 -2.37 -9.51
CA SER A 97 -4.65 -2.25 -10.51
C SER A 97 -3.78 -3.51 -10.58
N TRP A 98 -3.39 -4.06 -9.42
CA TRP A 98 -2.62 -5.30 -9.36
C TRP A 98 -3.39 -6.51 -9.92
N VAL A 99 -4.67 -6.64 -9.57
CA VAL A 99 -5.53 -7.74 -10.07
C VAL A 99 -5.57 -7.77 -11.60
N ARG A 100 -5.59 -6.59 -12.24
CA ARG A 100 -5.63 -6.48 -13.70
C ARG A 100 -4.30 -6.89 -14.35
N VAL A 101 -3.16 -6.50 -13.77
CA VAL A 101 -1.83 -6.99 -14.20
C VAL A 101 -1.76 -8.50 -14.10
N GLU A 102 -2.23 -9.06 -12.99
CA GLU A 102 -2.21 -10.51 -12.76
C GLU A 102 -3.12 -11.27 -13.74
N ALA A 103 -4.31 -10.73 -14.01
CA ALA A 103 -5.23 -11.27 -15.02
C ALA A 103 -4.63 -11.23 -16.42
N ALA A 104 -4.04 -10.10 -16.83
CA ALA A 104 -3.36 -9.95 -18.12
C ALA A 104 -2.17 -10.93 -18.23
N GLY A 105 -1.40 -11.10 -17.16
CA GLY A 105 -0.30 -12.07 -17.10
C GLY A 105 -0.78 -13.51 -17.27
N ARG A 106 -1.84 -13.90 -16.55
CA ARG A 106 -2.43 -15.24 -16.72
C ARG A 106 -2.95 -15.47 -18.13
N ALA A 107 -3.63 -14.48 -18.70
CA ALA A 107 -4.12 -14.55 -20.08
C ALA A 107 -2.96 -14.68 -21.08
N ALA A 108 -1.88 -13.91 -20.91
CA ALA A 108 -0.69 -13.99 -21.75
C ALA A 108 -0.03 -15.37 -21.68
N LEU A 109 0.11 -15.93 -20.47
CA LEU A 109 0.67 -17.27 -20.28
C LEU A 109 -0.23 -18.36 -20.89
N ALA A 110 -1.54 -18.27 -20.68
CA ALA A 110 -2.51 -19.22 -21.22
C ALA A 110 -2.54 -19.21 -22.77
N ARG A 111 -2.33 -18.05 -23.39
CA ARG A 111 -2.20 -17.95 -24.86
C ARG A 111 -0.98 -18.72 -25.39
N ARG A 112 0.09 -18.85 -24.60
CA ARG A 112 1.36 -19.46 -25.03
C ARG A 112 1.58 -20.89 -24.54
N SER A 113 0.99 -21.26 -23.40
CA SER A 113 1.14 -22.58 -22.81
C SER A 113 -0.14 -23.40 -22.97
N ALA A 114 -0.04 -24.56 -23.60
CA ALA A 114 -1.12 -25.53 -23.70
C ALA A 114 -1.30 -26.36 -22.40
N ASP A 115 -0.50 -26.09 -21.36
CA ASP A 115 -0.51 -26.83 -20.10
C ASP A 115 -1.56 -26.25 -19.13
N PRO A 116 -2.66 -26.96 -18.85
CA PRO A 116 -3.71 -26.49 -17.96
C PRO A 116 -3.22 -26.30 -16.52
N SER A 117 -2.16 -27.01 -16.11
CA SER A 117 -1.60 -26.94 -14.75
C SER A 117 -1.01 -25.55 -14.45
N LYS A 118 -0.58 -24.81 -15.48
CA LYS A 118 -0.05 -23.45 -15.35
C LYS A 118 -1.10 -22.39 -15.05
N SER A 119 -2.40 -22.73 -15.10
CA SER A 119 -3.48 -21.80 -14.74
C SER A 119 -3.54 -21.48 -13.24
N TYR A 120 -2.98 -22.35 -12.39
CA TYR A 120 -3.06 -22.24 -10.92
C TYR A 120 -1.76 -21.79 -10.25
N ILE A 121 -0.84 -21.19 -11.02
CA ILE A 121 0.41 -20.68 -10.45
C ILE A 121 0.17 -19.45 -9.57
N THR A 122 0.99 -19.34 -8.53
CA THR A 122 0.95 -18.19 -7.62
C THR A 122 1.44 -16.94 -8.33
N ALA A 123 0.97 -15.78 -7.89
CA ALA A 123 1.43 -14.48 -8.38
C ALA A 123 2.96 -14.32 -8.31
N ALA A 124 3.65 -14.97 -7.36
CA ALA A 124 5.11 -14.92 -7.26
C ALA A 124 5.79 -15.63 -8.42
N ARG A 125 5.27 -16.80 -8.80
CA ARG A 125 5.84 -17.65 -9.85
C ARG A 125 5.41 -17.23 -11.25
N LEU A 126 4.29 -16.51 -11.37
CA LEU A 126 3.78 -16.00 -12.64
C LEU A 126 4.82 -15.19 -13.42
N ALA A 127 5.63 -14.36 -12.75
CA ALA A 127 6.69 -13.59 -13.39
C ALA A 127 7.75 -14.48 -14.07
N GLN A 128 8.16 -15.56 -13.41
CA GLN A 128 9.15 -16.50 -13.92
C GLN A 128 8.62 -17.29 -15.12
N GLU A 129 7.37 -17.73 -15.06
CA GLU A 129 6.71 -18.41 -16.17
C GLU A 129 6.53 -17.48 -17.39
N LEU A 130 6.14 -16.22 -17.14
CA LEU A 130 6.03 -15.19 -18.18
C LEU A 130 7.38 -14.88 -18.81
N SER A 131 8.46 -14.83 -18.02
CA SER A 131 9.82 -14.69 -18.53
C SER A 131 10.21 -15.89 -19.40
N GLY A 132 9.90 -17.11 -18.96
CA GLY A 132 10.20 -18.34 -19.70
C GLY A 132 9.53 -18.42 -21.08
N VAL A 133 8.39 -17.75 -21.27
CA VAL A 133 7.73 -17.63 -22.58
C VAL A 133 8.07 -16.33 -23.33
N GLY A 134 8.98 -15.51 -22.80
CA GLY A 134 9.42 -14.24 -23.39
C GLY A 134 8.43 -13.09 -23.28
N ALA A 135 7.39 -13.21 -22.43
CA ALA A 135 6.36 -12.19 -22.24
C ALA A 135 6.86 -10.98 -21.44
N LEU A 136 7.87 -11.16 -20.58
CA LEU A 136 8.47 -10.11 -19.77
C LEU A 136 9.98 -10.03 -19.98
N SER A 137 10.50 -8.82 -20.15
CA SER A 137 11.94 -8.53 -20.07
C SER A 137 12.42 -8.50 -18.61
N GLU A 138 13.74 -8.50 -18.38
CA GLU A 138 14.31 -8.38 -17.03
C GLU A 138 13.81 -7.14 -16.28
N THR A 139 13.77 -5.98 -16.94
CA THR A 139 13.22 -4.74 -16.37
C THR A 139 11.74 -4.89 -15.99
N GLN A 140 10.95 -5.58 -16.81
CA GLN A 140 9.52 -5.78 -16.55
C GLN A 140 9.27 -6.81 -15.44
N ILE A 141 10.16 -7.79 -15.26
CA ILE A 141 10.14 -8.71 -14.12
C ILE A 141 10.39 -7.94 -12.82
N THR A 142 11.38 -7.06 -12.80
CA THR A 142 11.64 -6.18 -11.66
C THR A 142 10.40 -5.33 -11.37
N LEU A 143 9.84 -4.66 -12.37
CA LEU A 143 8.59 -3.90 -12.24
C LEU A 143 7.45 -4.74 -11.64
N TYR A 144 7.23 -5.94 -12.16
CA TYR A 144 6.19 -6.83 -11.66
C TYR A 144 6.37 -7.15 -10.17
N HIS A 145 7.60 -7.48 -9.76
CA HIS A 145 7.88 -7.81 -8.36
C HIS A 145 7.73 -6.61 -7.43
N GLU A 146 8.17 -5.43 -7.87
CA GLU A 146 8.03 -4.18 -7.11
C GLU A 146 6.57 -3.76 -6.97
N LEU A 147 5.76 -3.82 -8.04
CA LEU A 147 4.32 -3.57 -7.97
C LEU A 147 3.62 -4.53 -7.00
N ARG A 148 4.05 -5.81 -6.98
CA ARG A 148 3.52 -6.81 -6.05
C ARG A 148 3.88 -6.49 -4.60
N ARG A 149 5.13 -6.07 -4.35
CA ARG A 149 5.61 -5.68 -3.02
C ARG A 149 4.80 -4.48 -2.52
N LEU A 150 4.74 -3.41 -3.30
CA LEU A 150 4.02 -2.18 -3.00
C LEU A 150 2.52 -2.42 -2.72
N ARG A 151 1.87 -3.32 -3.48
CA ARG A 151 0.48 -3.72 -3.20
C ARG A 151 0.33 -4.39 -1.84
N ASN A 152 1.28 -5.25 -1.45
CA ASN A 152 1.24 -5.90 -0.15
C ASN A 152 1.48 -4.87 0.97
N ASP A 153 2.45 -3.98 0.79
CA ASP A 153 2.76 -2.92 1.74
C ASP A 153 1.54 -2.00 1.95
N ALA A 154 0.89 -1.58 0.86
CA ALA A 154 -0.33 -0.78 0.91
C ALA A 154 -1.50 -1.48 1.63
N ALA A 155 -1.61 -2.81 1.54
CA ALA A 155 -2.62 -3.58 2.27
C ALA A 155 -2.34 -3.65 3.78
N HIS A 156 -1.08 -3.51 4.20
CA HIS A 156 -0.63 -3.54 5.59
C HIS A 156 -0.53 -2.15 6.24
N LEU A 157 -0.77 -1.06 5.50
CA LEU A 157 -0.88 0.29 6.05
C LEU A 157 -2.13 0.41 6.94
N VAL A 158 -1.94 0.38 8.26
CA VAL A 158 -3.00 0.56 9.25
C VAL A 158 -3.02 2.01 9.74
N GLY A 159 -4.08 2.75 9.38
CA GLY A 159 -4.32 4.12 9.86
C GLY A 159 -3.56 5.22 9.12
N ALA A 160 -2.90 4.85 8.03
CA ALA A 160 -2.08 5.65 7.14
C ALA A 160 -2.54 5.40 5.70
N GLU A 161 -2.61 6.44 4.85
CA GLU A 161 -3.03 6.31 3.45
C GLU A 161 -1.95 6.83 2.50
N PRO A 162 -1.63 6.10 1.42
CA PRO A 162 -0.77 6.61 0.37
C PRO A 162 -1.33 7.91 -0.22
N THR A 163 -0.46 8.85 -0.59
CA THR A 163 -0.87 10.06 -1.28
C THR A 163 -1.50 9.77 -2.64
N GLN A 164 -2.40 10.65 -3.07
CA GLN A 164 -3.06 10.55 -4.37
C GLN A 164 -2.05 10.42 -5.53
N ASP A 165 -0.96 11.18 -5.49
CA ASP A 165 0.04 11.21 -6.57
C ASP A 165 0.81 9.89 -6.66
N SER A 166 1.16 9.27 -5.52
CA SER A 166 1.82 7.97 -5.51
C SER A 166 0.88 6.85 -5.96
N VAL A 167 -0.41 6.91 -5.60
CA VAL A 167 -1.43 5.96 -6.07
C VAL A 167 -1.63 6.09 -7.58
N ASN A 168 -1.76 7.31 -8.09
CA ASN A 168 -1.88 7.56 -9.52
C ASN A 168 -0.66 7.04 -10.28
N SER A 169 0.53 7.26 -9.74
CA SER A 169 1.79 6.76 -10.28
C SER A 169 1.84 5.22 -10.32
N TYR A 170 1.37 4.57 -9.26
CA TYR A 170 1.23 3.11 -9.23
C TYR A 170 0.26 2.61 -10.32
N ILE A 171 -0.90 3.25 -10.46
CA ILE A 171 -1.92 2.92 -11.48
C ILE A 171 -1.32 3.02 -12.88
N GLU A 172 -0.52 4.04 -13.16
CA GLU A 172 0.15 4.23 -14.46
C GLU A 172 1.12 3.12 -14.78
N LEU A 173 2.00 2.79 -13.84
CA LEU A 173 2.97 1.71 -14.00
C LEU A 173 2.29 0.35 -14.19
N ALA A 174 1.25 0.07 -13.41
CA ALA A 174 0.45 -1.13 -13.53
C ALA A 174 -0.29 -1.21 -14.88
N ALA A 175 -0.91 -0.11 -15.33
CA ALA A 175 -1.60 -0.06 -16.61
C ALA A 175 -0.63 -0.24 -17.79
N GLY A 176 0.58 0.32 -17.71
CA GLY A 176 1.63 0.11 -18.71
C GLY A 176 2.03 -1.36 -18.82
N LEU A 177 2.25 -2.02 -17.69
CA LEU A 177 2.58 -3.45 -17.66
C LEU A 177 1.41 -4.33 -18.13
N GLN A 178 0.18 -4.00 -17.73
CA GLN A 178 -1.04 -4.66 -18.22
C GLN A 178 -1.12 -4.59 -19.75
N SER A 179 -0.97 -3.39 -20.32
CA SER A 179 -1.05 -3.18 -21.77
C SER A 179 0.03 -3.96 -22.53
N HIS A 180 1.25 -4.03 -21.99
CA HIS A 180 2.32 -4.84 -22.57
C HIS A 180 1.94 -6.33 -22.61
N LEU A 181 1.42 -6.86 -21.49
CA LEU A 181 0.99 -8.26 -21.39
C LEU A 181 -0.21 -8.58 -22.29
N GLU A 182 -1.16 -7.67 -22.43
CA GLU A 182 -2.31 -7.82 -23.33
C GLU A 182 -1.88 -7.86 -24.81
N THR A 183 -0.91 -7.03 -25.18
CA THR A 183 -0.39 -6.92 -26.55
C THR A 183 0.58 -8.05 -26.90
N PHE A 184 1.12 -8.75 -25.90
CA PHE A 184 2.00 -9.90 -26.12
C PHE A 184 1.25 -11.06 -26.80
N GLN A 185 1.48 -11.20 -28.11
CA GLN A 185 0.87 -12.21 -28.99
C GLN A 185 1.90 -13.11 -29.71
N LYS A 186 3.21 -12.89 -29.51
CA LYS A 186 4.24 -13.53 -30.34
C LYS A 186 4.54 -14.97 -30.00
#